data_AF-U7R7L3-F1
#
_entry.id   AF-U7R7L3-F1
#
_cell.length_a   1.000
_cell.length_b   1.000
_cell.length_c   1.000
_cell.angle_alpha   90.00
_cell.angle_beta   90.00
_cell.angle_gamma   90.00
#
_symmetry.space_group_name_H-M   'P 1'
#
loop_
_entity.id
_entity.type
_entity.pdbx_description
1 polymer ?
#
loop_
_entity_poly.entity_id
_entity_poly.type
_entity_poly.pdbx_seq_one_letter_code
_entity_poly.pdbx_strand_id
1 'polypeptide(L)' 'MNKLTEHERESIIYSIGEYGDTSRVVGWEQIEPKLKIEYPRLAAAIANKAEADKRLEEELEVFANN' A
#
# COMPACT_ATOMS: atom_id res chain seq x y z
N MET A 1 -15.42 -12.57 -9.78
CA MET A 1 -14.01 -12.76 -10.24
C MET A 1 -13.11 -12.36 -9.07
N ASN A 2 -12.40 -13.31 -8.47
CA ASN A 2 -11.62 -13.10 -7.23
C ASN A 2 -10.11 -13.00 -7.48
N LYS A 3 -9.70 -12.68 -8.71
CA LYS A 3 -8.30 -12.54 -9.07
C LYS A 3 -8.00 -11.13 -9.55
N LEU A 4 -6.80 -10.67 -9.24
CA LEU A 4 -6.15 -9.49 -9.78
C LEU A 4 -5.94 -9.68 -11.28
N THR A 5 -6.43 -8.70 -12.02
CA THR A 5 -6.09 -8.49 -13.43
C THR A 5 -4.63 -8.07 -13.57
N GLU A 6 -4.10 -8.21 -14.77
CA GLU A 6 -2.74 -7.75 -15.10
C GLU A 6 -2.58 -6.25 -14.84
N HIS A 7 -3.55 -5.44 -15.27
CA HIS A 7 -3.55 -4.00 -15.04
C HIS A 7 -3.53 -3.63 -13.55
N GLU A 8 -4.30 -4.34 -12.70
CA GLU A 8 -4.27 -4.13 -11.24
C GLU A 8 -2.88 -4.44 -10.67
N ARG A 9 -2.20 -5.49 -11.15
CA ARG A 9 -0.83 -5.83 -10.71
C ARG A 9 0.17 -4.77 -11.14
N GLU A 10 0.12 -4.33 -12.40
CA GLU A 10 0.98 -3.27 -12.92
C GLU A 10 0.77 -1.97 -12.15
N SER A 11 -0.48 -1.61 -11.84
CA SER A 11 -0.81 -0.42 -11.06
C SER A 11 -0.21 -0.49 -9.64
N ILE A 12 -0.29 -1.65 -8.98
CA ILE A 12 0.34 -1.86 -7.66
C ILE A 12 1.85 -1.70 -7.76
N ILE A 13 2.49 -2.37 -8.72
CA ILE A 13 3.96 -2.33 -8.91
C ILE A 13 4.41 -0.90 -9.17
N TYR A 14 3.74 -0.19 -10.09
CA TYR A 14 4.06 1.18 -10.43
C TYR A 14 3.87 2.13 -9.24
N SER A 15 2.73 2.06 -8.55
CA SER A 15 2.45 2.94 -7.40
C SER A 15 3.52 2.76 -6.31
N ILE A 16 3.81 1.51 -5.93
CA ILE A 16 4.79 1.23 -4.88
C ILE A 16 6.21 1.57 -5.34
N GLY A 17 6.55 1.27 -6.59
CA GLY A 17 7.88 1.51 -7.15
C GLY A 17 8.22 3.00 -7.27
N GLU A 18 7.28 3.80 -7.74
CA GLU A 18 7.52 5.23 -8.02
C GLU A 18 7.17 6.14 -6.84
N TYR A 19 6.16 5.79 -6.04
CA TYR A 19 5.63 6.66 -4.98
C TYR A 19 5.82 6.06 -3.57
N GLY A 20 6.22 4.79 -3.47
CA GLY A 20 6.46 4.14 -2.19
C GLY A 20 5.20 3.73 -1.43
N ASP A 21 4.01 3.90 -2.02
CA ASP A 21 2.72 3.58 -1.39
C ASP A 21 1.68 3.15 -2.44
N THR A 22 0.42 2.96 -2.01
CA THR A 22 -0.70 2.58 -2.89
C THR A 22 -1.58 3.75 -3.30
N SER A 23 -1.14 5.00 -3.09
CA SER A 23 -1.93 6.22 -3.35
C SER A 23 -2.30 6.41 -4.84
N ARG A 24 -1.54 5.79 -5.76
CA ARG A 24 -1.80 5.84 -7.20
C ARG A 24 -2.54 4.62 -7.73
N VAL A 25 -2.89 3.67 -6.87
CA VAL A 25 -3.69 2.50 -7.26
C VAL A 25 -5.16 2.90 -7.30
N VAL A 26 -5.69 3.10 -8.51
CA VAL A 26 -7.10 3.46 -8.71
C VAL A 26 -7.98 2.29 -8.28
N GLY A 27 -8.92 2.56 -7.36
CA GLY A 27 -9.80 1.52 -6.83
C GLY A 27 -9.11 0.57 -5.84
N TRP A 28 -8.14 1.09 -5.07
CA TRP A 28 -7.42 0.30 -4.07
C TRP A 28 -8.34 -0.50 -3.13
N GLU A 29 -9.46 0.07 -2.70
CA GLU A 29 -10.44 -0.60 -1.82
C GLU A 29 -11.02 -1.89 -2.43
N GLN A 30 -11.13 -1.96 -3.76
CA GLN A 30 -11.62 -3.15 -4.47
C GLN A 30 -10.49 -4.13 -4.83
N ILE A 31 -9.25 -3.64 -4.90
CA ILE A 31 -8.05 -4.40 -5.25
C ILE A 31 -7.44 -5.07 -4.03
N GLU A 32 -7.39 -4.37 -2.89
CA GLU A 32 -6.79 -4.84 -1.65
C GLU A 32 -7.36 -6.19 -1.18
N PRO A 33 -8.69 -6.44 -1.19
CA PRO A 33 -9.23 -7.74 -0.82
C PRO A 33 -8.78 -8.87 -1.75
N LYS A 34 -8.66 -8.61 -3.05
CA LYS A 34 -8.16 -9.59 -4.03
C LYS A 34 -6.68 -9.89 -3.77
N LEU A 35 -5.89 -8.86 -3.50
CA LEU A 35 -4.48 -8.97 -3.15
C LEU A 35 -4.27 -9.77 -1.86
N LYS A 36 -5.08 -9.53 -0.83
CA LYS A 36 -5.05 -10.31 0.42
C LYS A 36 -5.31 -11.80 0.19
N ILE A 37 -6.16 -12.15 -0.78
CA ILE A 37 -6.46 -13.55 -1.12
C ILE A 37 -5.32 -14.19 -1.92
N GLU A 38 -4.84 -13.54 -2.99
CA GLU A 38 -3.86 -14.15 -3.90
C GLU A 38 -2.41 -14.01 -3.42
N TYR A 39 -2.06 -12.89 -2.80
CA TYR A 39 -0.70 -12.56 -2.36
C TYR A 39 -0.71 -11.98 -0.92
N PRO A 40 -1.16 -12.78 0.08
CA PRO A 40 -1.35 -12.30 1.46
C PRO A 40 -0.08 -11.70 2.08
N ARG A 41 1.10 -12.23 1.74
CA ARG A 41 2.39 -11.71 2.23
C ARG A 41 2.69 -10.31 1.69
N LEU A 42 2.36 -10.04 0.43
CA LEU A 42 2.55 -8.72 -0.16
C LEU A 42 1.56 -7.73 0.43
N ALA A 43 0.29 -8.12 0.59
CA ALA A 43 -0.71 -7.29 1.25
C ALA A 43 -0.29 -6.92 2.69
N ALA A 44 0.22 -7.89 3.46
CA ALA A 44 0.73 -7.64 4.80
C ALA A 44 1.96 -6.71 4.80
N ALA A 45 2.89 -6.87 3.86
CA ALA A 45 4.06 -6.00 3.75
C ALA A 45 3.66 -4.55 3.45
N ILE A 46 2.69 -4.33 2.54
CA ILE A 46 2.15 -3.00 2.22
C ILE A 46 1.50 -2.37 3.45
N ALA A 47 0.65 -3.12 4.17
CA ALA A 47 -0.01 -2.62 5.38
C ALA A 47 0.99 -2.23 6.47
N ASN A 48 1.99 -3.09 6.73
CA ASN A 48 3.03 -2.82 7.72
C ASN A 48 3.86 -1.58 7.36
N LYS A 49 4.15 -1.38 6.06
CA LYS A 49 4.86 -0.18 5.59
C LYS A 49 4.03 1.08 5.87
N ALA A 50 2.75 1.09 5.48
CA ALA A 50 1.87 2.23 5.71
C ALA A 50 1.75 2.59 7.21
N GLU A 51 1.67 1.59 8.09
CA GLU A 51 1.68 1.82 9.54
C GLU A 51 3.03 2.35 10.06
N ALA A 52 4.15 1.89 9.49
CA ALA A 52 5.47 2.41 9.84
C ALA A 52 5.65 3.87 9.38
N ASP A 53 5.21 4.19 8.16
CA ASP A 53 5.26 5.55 7.61
C ASP A 53 4.42 6.51 8.47
N LYS A 54 3.19 6.11 8.84
CA LYS A 54 2.34 6.92 9.73
C LYS A 54 2.98 7.20 11.08
N ARG A 55 3.57 6.17 11.71
CA ARG A 55 4.29 6.35 12.99
C ARG A 55 5.48 7.27 12.85
N LEU A 56 6.22 7.18 11.74
CA LEU A 56 7.32 8.08 11.47
C LEU A 56 6.85 9.53 11.33
N GLU A 57 5.75 9.78 10.61
CA GLU A 57 5.16 11.11 10.49
C GLU A 57 4.75 11.69 11.85
N GLU A 58 4.09 10.89 12.70
CA GLU A 58 3.69 11.30 14.06
C GLU A 58 4.91 11.67 14.91
N GLU A 59 5.97 10.85 14.91
CA GLU A 59 7.19 11.15 15.67
C GLU A 59 7.96 12.36 15.12
N LEU A 60 7.94 12.59 13.79
CA LEU A 60 8.51 13.78 13.18
C LEU A 60 7.75 15.05 13.56
N GLU A 61 6.42 14.98 13.66
CA GLU A 61 5.61 16.10 14.14
C GLU A 61 5.91 16.42 15.61
N VAL A 62 6.04 15.39 16.45
CA VAL A 62 6.46 15.56 17.85
C VAL A 62 7.86 16.16 17.93
N PHE A 63 8.80 15.72 17.09
CA PHE A 63 10.16 16.24 17.04
C PHE A 63 10.22 17.71 16.57
N ALA A 64 9.40 18.08 15.58
CA ALA A 64 9.39 19.45 15.05
C ALA A 64 8.78 20.49 16.00
N ASN A 65 7.91 20.05 16.93
CA ASN A 65 7.18 20.91 17.86
C ASN A 65 7.75 20.96 19.29
N ASN A 66 8.84 20.22 19.56
CA ASN A 66 9.60 20.26 20.83
C ASN A 66 10.93 21.02 20.64
#